data_AF-A0A9X4BV50-F1
#
_entry.id   AF-A0A9X4BV50-F1
#
_cell.length_a   1.000
_cell.length_b   1.000
_cell.length_c   1.000
_cell.angle_alpha   90.00
_cell.angle_beta   90.00
_cell.angle_gamma   90.00
#
_symmetry.space_group_name_H-M   'P 1'
#
loop_
_entity.id
_entity.type
_entity.pdbx_description
1 polymer ?
#
loop_
_entity_poly.entity_id
_entity_poly.type
_entity_poly.pdbx_seq_one_letter_code
_entity_poly.pdbx_strand_id
1 'polypeptide(L)'
;MCEPHRDPVNGRDRCVARMLARHAGSLDIARTLATTGERFIAGLEVDADDPLHVVPACLLIRQISGLRSLCLLAVNGFYTEALGHQRSLMEALARITAIEKKPELIHDYLVQDVLNRKKLLGDVLSFRSDWGPETPRDPPDDEVEEAIRAAQADLDAFRNTHGRNAREVKTFDWAQTGGVAHLLLGRFVMASEALHFSPKSLARLMVAEGEHLQRIRIGPEDADLDDLILDACKYVFVGIQSLANILSVDVADDIAELYRRFDQCHTARAEAALGAAPRE
;
A
#
# COMPACT_ATOMS: atom_id res chain seq x y z
N MET A 1 44.31 -14.93 3.97
CA MET A 1 43.13 -15.65 4.48
C MET A 1 41.91 -14.96 3.90
N CYS A 2 41.19 -15.62 2.99
CA CYS A 2 39.94 -15.09 2.45
C CYS A 2 38.88 -15.10 3.55
N GLU A 3 38.30 -13.95 3.83
CA GLU A 3 37.14 -13.87 4.72
C GLU A 3 36.00 -14.75 4.18
N PRO A 4 35.22 -15.40 5.06
CA PRO A 4 34.10 -16.22 4.62
C PRO A 4 33.12 -15.31 3.89
N HIS A 5 32.90 -15.61 2.61
CA HIS A 5 31.94 -14.98 1.73
C HIS A 5 30.55 -15.14 2.38
N ARG A 6 30.16 -14.17 3.21
CA ARG A 6 28.81 -14.04 3.73
C ARG A 6 27.89 -13.86 2.53
N ASP A 7 26.77 -14.56 2.56
CA ASP A 7 25.71 -14.50 1.55
C ASP A 7 25.57 -13.08 0.98
N PRO A 8 25.99 -12.83 -0.27
CA PRO A 8 26.00 -11.48 -0.82
C PRO A 8 24.59 -10.95 -1.14
N VAL A 9 23.55 -11.79 -1.02
CA VAL A 9 22.16 -11.45 -1.39
C VAL A 9 21.25 -11.35 -0.16
N ASN A 10 21.38 -12.25 0.82
CA ASN A 10 20.58 -12.21 2.07
C ASN A 10 21.44 -12.08 3.34
N GLY A 11 22.71 -11.68 3.19
CA GLY A 11 23.71 -11.61 4.24
C GLY A 11 23.29 -10.79 5.44
N ARG A 12 22.67 -11.45 6.44
CA ARG A 12 22.60 -10.97 7.82
C ARG A 12 23.98 -11.04 8.43
N ASP A 13 24.86 -10.21 7.90
CA ASP A 13 26.14 -9.96 8.51
C ASP A 13 25.92 -9.28 9.88
N ARG A 14 26.96 -9.23 10.72
CA ARG A 14 26.82 -8.63 12.07
C ARG A 14 26.40 -7.16 12.01
N CYS A 15 26.66 -6.46 10.91
CA CYS A 15 26.31 -5.05 10.73
C CYS A 15 24.81 -4.88 10.49
N VAL A 16 24.22 -5.69 9.60
CA VAL A 16 22.77 -5.74 9.35
C VAL A 16 22.03 -6.19 10.61
N ALA A 17 22.50 -7.23 11.30
CA ALA A 17 21.88 -7.67 12.55
C ALA A 17 21.88 -6.58 13.63
N ARG A 18 23.00 -5.85 13.77
CA ARG A 18 23.10 -4.72 14.70
C ARG A 18 22.21 -3.55 14.30
N MET A 19 22.07 -3.27 13.00
CA MET A 19 21.15 -2.24 12.52
C MET A 19 19.70 -2.62 12.81
N LEU A 20 19.26 -3.83 12.44
CA LEU A 20 17.90 -4.30 12.73
C LEU A 20 17.59 -4.32 14.23
N ALA A 21 18.58 -4.58 15.09
CA ALA A 21 18.41 -4.49 16.54
C ALA A 21 18.04 -3.08 17.03
N ARG A 22 18.46 -2.01 16.33
CA ARG A 22 18.06 -0.63 16.63
C ARG A 22 16.59 -0.37 16.28
N HIS A 23 16.05 -1.09 15.30
CA HIS A 23 14.67 -0.98 14.83
C HIS A 23 13.74 -2.03 15.44
N ALA A 24 14.21 -2.78 16.45
CA ALA A 24 13.48 -3.90 17.01
C ALA A 24 12.10 -3.51 17.56
N GLY A 25 11.96 -2.29 18.09
CA GLY A 25 10.68 -1.77 18.59
C GLY A 25 9.62 -1.64 17.48
N SER A 26 9.95 -0.95 16.39
CA SER A 26 9.05 -0.76 15.24
C SER A 26 8.70 -2.09 14.57
N LEU A 27 9.68 -2.98 14.41
CA LEU A 27 9.49 -4.31 13.85
C LEU A 27 8.59 -5.18 14.73
N ASP A 28 8.74 -5.12 16.06
CA ASP A 28 7.87 -5.83 16.99
C ASP A 28 6.43 -5.32 16.93
N ILE A 29 6.24 -4.00 16.89
CA ILE A 29 4.91 -3.38 16.72
C ILE A 29 4.27 -3.88 15.43
N ALA A 30 4.95 -3.79 14.29
CA ALA A 30 4.41 -4.19 12.99
C ALA A 30 4.05 -5.69 12.95
N ARG A 31 4.92 -6.55 13.46
CA ARG A 31 4.67 -7.99 13.54
C ARG A 31 3.47 -8.31 14.43
N THR A 32 3.39 -7.66 15.60
CA THR A 32 2.30 -7.86 16.55
C THR A 32 0.99 -7.37 15.93
N LEU A 33 1.00 -6.19 15.30
CA LEU A 33 -0.17 -5.58 14.65
C LEU A 33 -0.70 -6.44 13.52
N ALA A 34 0.18 -6.98 12.67
CA ALA A 34 -0.25 -7.87 11.61
C ALA A 34 -0.92 -9.13 12.18
N THR A 35 -0.40 -9.67 13.29
CA THR A 35 -0.95 -10.88 13.91
C THR A 35 -2.27 -10.62 14.63
N THR A 36 -2.37 -9.52 15.40
CA THR A 36 -3.61 -9.16 16.10
C THR A 36 -4.69 -8.70 15.12
N GLY A 37 -4.32 -7.97 14.06
CA GLY A 37 -5.22 -7.58 12.98
C GLY A 37 -5.83 -8.79 12.24
N GLU A 38 -5.06 -9.84 11.98
CA GLU A 38 -5.62 -11.08 11.40
C GLU A 38 -6.61 -11.76 12.34
N ARG A 39 -6.29 -11.83 13.64
CA ARG A 39 -7.19 -12.41 14.63
C ARG A 39 -8.47 -11.61 14.76
N PHE A 40 -8.36 -10.28 14.72
CA PHE A 40 -9.52 -9.40 14.68
C PHE A 40 -10.42 -9.77 13.50
N ILE A 41 -9.90 -9.79 12.27
CA ILE A 41 -10.69 -10.15 11.08
C ILE A 41 -11.28 -11.57 11.18
N ALA A 42 -10.48 -12.54 11.61
CA ALA A 42 -10.93 -13.92 11.75
C ALA A 42 -12.03 -14.11 12.80
N GLY A 43 -12.15 -13.18 13.75
CA GLY A 43 -13.21 -13.15 14.75
C GLY A 43 -14.46 -12.37 14.35
N LEU A 44 -14.49 -11.74 13.17
CA LEU A 44 -15.64 -10.97 12.70
C LEU A 44 -16.70 -11.88 12.06
N GLU A 45 -17.96 -11.57 12.32
CA GLU A 45 -19.08 -12.08 11.53
C GLU A 45 -19.24 -11.21 10.29
N VAL A 46 -18.74 -11.69 9.15
CA VAL A 46 -18.88 -11.03 7.85
C VAL A 46 -20.06 -11.63 7.10
N ASP A 47 -21.05 -10.79 6.78
CA ASP A 47 -22.15 -11.19 5.90
C ASP A 47 -21.60 -11.29 4.46
N ALA A 48 -21.65 -12.49 3.89
CA ALA A 48 -21.12 -12.77 2.56
C ALA A 48 -21.96 -12.12 1.44
N ASP A 49 -23.22 -11.78 1.71
CA ASP A 49 -24.13 -11.19 0.73
C ASP A 49 -24.14 -9.65 0.81
N ASP A 50 -23.49 -9.05 1.82
CA ASP A 50 -23.36 -7.60 1.96
C ASP A 50 -21.98 -7.09 1.49
N PRO A 51 -21.89 -6.37 0.35
CA PRO A 51 -20.63 -5.80 -0.11
C PRO A 51 -20.03 -4.77 0.87
N LEU A 52 -20.85 -4.13 1.72
CA LEU A 52 -20.35 -3.23 2.77
C LEU A 52 -19.62 -3.98 3.87
N HIS A 53 -19.83 -5.28 4.03
CA HIS A 53 -19.08 -6.12 4.96
C HIS A 53 -17.86 -6.73 4.26
N VAL A 54 -18.06 -7.37 3.10
CA VAL A 54 -17.03 -8.14 2.40
C VAL A 54 -15.88 -7.25 1.90
N VAL A 55 -16.19 -6.12 1.24
CA VAL A 55 -15.16 -5.30 0.60
C VAL A 55 -14.22 -4.66 1.62
N PRO A 56 -14.71 -3.97 2.68
CA PRO A 56 -13.83 -3.42 3.70
C PRO A 56 -12.99 -4.48 4.43
N ALA A 57 -13.55 -5.66 4.70
CA ALA A 57 -12.79 -6.77 5.29
C ALA A 57 -11.65 -7.22 4.37
N CYS A 58 -11.91 -7.44 3.08
CA CYS A 58 -10.89 -7.77 2.09
C CYS A 58 -9.81 -6.68 1.94
N LEU A 59 -10.21 -5.41 1.99
CA LEU A 59 -9.27 -4.28 1.95
C LEU A 59 -8.37 -4.26 3.20
N LEU A 60 -8.89 -4.58 4.38
CA LEU A 60 -8.09 -4.67 5.59
C LEU A 60 -7.12 -5.86 5.56
N ILE A 61 -7.56 -7.03 5.06
CA ILE A 61 -6.67 -8.18 4.81
C ILE A 61 -5.51 -7.76 3.90
N ARG A 62 -5.81 -6.97 2.85
CA ARG A 62 -4.79 -6.43 1.94
C ARG A 62 -3.80 -5.51 2.66
N GLN A 63 -4.27 -4.64 3.56
CA GLN A 63 -3.39 -3.79 4.38
C GLN A 63 -2.48 -4.62 5.30
N ILE A 64 -3.03 -5.62 6.01
CA ILE A 64 -2.26 -6.46 6.93
C ILE A 64 -1.21 -7.29 6.18
N SER A 65 -1.61 -7.90 5.07
CA SER A 65 -0.70 -8.66 4.20
C SER A 65 0.40 -7.76 3.64
N GLY A 66 0.04 -6.56 3.19
CA GLY A 66 0.99 -5.58 2.68
C GLY A 66 1.94 -5.06 3.75
N LEU A 67 1.51 -4.92 5.02
CA LEU A 67 2.40 -4.56 6.13
C LEU A 67 3.48 -5.61 6.33
N ARG A 68 3.13 -6.90 6.26
CA ARG A 68 4.11 -7.99 6.34
C ARG A 68 5.08 -7.97 5.16
N SER A 69 4.56 -7.84 3.94
CA SER A 69 5.41 -7.77 2.74
C SER A 69 6.35 -6.58 2.80
N LEU A 70 5.86 -5.40 3.19
CA LEU A 70 6.66 -4.20 3.38
C LEU A 70 7.79 -4.44 4.37
N CYS A 71 7.49 -4.98 5.56
CA CYS A 71 8.51 -5.25 6.56
C CYS A 71 9.55 -6.25 6.03
N LEU A 72 9.11 -7.34 5.40
CA LEU A 72 9.99 -8.36 4.84
C LEU A 72 10.91 -7.78 3.76
N LEU A 73 10.38 -6.96 2.85
CA LEU A 73 11.17 -6.35 1.78
C LEU A 73 12.16 -5.32 2.33
N ALA A 74 11.69 -4.43 3.21
CA ALA A 74 12.51 -3.36 3.78
C ALA A 74 13.71 -3.91 4.56
N VAL A 75 13.53 -4.93 5.41
CA VAL A 75 14.63 -5.51 6.20
C VAL A 75 15.62 -6.33 5.37
N ASN A 76 15.26 -6.73 4.15
CA ASN A 76 16.14 -7.43 3.23
C ASN A 76 16.72 -6.51 2.13
N GLY A 77 16.51 -5.20 2.21
CA GLY A 77 17.11 -4.23 1.28
C GLY A 77 16.32 -3.93 0.02
N PHE A 78 15.09 -4.41 -0.07
CA PHE A 78 14.15 -4.11 -1.17
C PHE A 78 13.28 -2.90 -0.79
N TYR A 79 13.93 -1.76 -0.55
CA TYR A 79 13.28 -0.58 -0.01
C TYR A 79 12.27 0.03 -0.99
N THR A 80 12.63 0.11 -2.27
CA THR A 80 11.74 0.64 -3.33
C THR A 80 10.48 -0.22 -3.46
N GLU A 81 10.62 -1.54 -3.41
CA GLU A 81 9.51 -2.48 -3.42
C GLU A 81 8.65 -2.35 -2.16
N ALA A 82 9.27 -2.13 -1.00
CA ALA A 82 8.57 -1.87 0.25
C ALA A 82 7.72 -0.58 0.19
N LEU A 83 8.21 0.49 -0.45
CA LEU A 83 7.41 1.70 -0.73
C LEU A 83 6.19 1.40 -1.61
N GLY A 84 6.32 0.49 -2.56
CA GLY A 84 5.19 0.01 -3.36
C GLY A 84 4.08 -0.60 -2.49
N HIS A 85 4.45 -1.41 -1.50
CA HIS A 85 3.49 -1.92 -0.53
C HIS A 85 2.92 -0.81 0.37
N GLN A 86 3.73 0.17 0.79
CA GLN A 86 3.25 1.31 1.57
C GLN A 86 2.15 2.08 0.80
N ARG A 87 2.34 2.30 -0.51
CA ARG A 87 1.31 2.90 -1.37
C ARG A 87 0.03 2.06 -1.41
N SER A 88 0.15 0.74 -1.58
CA SER A 88 -1.01 -0.14 -1.58
C SER A 88 -1.78 -0.08 -0.25
N LEU A 89 -1.09 0.05 0.88
CA LEU A 89 -1.69 0.25 2.21
C LEU A 89 -2.50 1.55 2.29
N MET A 90 -1.95 2.65 1.77
CA MET A 90 -2.61 3.95 1.73
C MET A 90 -3.84 3.93 0.82
N GLU A 91 -3.75 3.26 -0.33
CA GLU A 91 -4.87 3.11 -1.26
C GLU A 91 -6.03 2.33 -0.63
N ALA A 92 -5.74 1.22 0.05
CA ALA A 92 -6.75 0.44 0.76
C ALA A 92 -7.36 1.26 1.92
N LEU A 93 -6.54 1.96 2.71
CA LEU A 93 -7.03 2.83 3.78
C LEU A 93 -8.03 3.87 3.27
N ALA A 94 -7.66 4.57 2.19
CA ALA A 94 -8.51 5.61 1.59
C ALA A 94 -9.90 5.06 1.20
N ARG A 95 -9.97 3.82 0.73
CA ARG A 95 -11.24 3.17 0.34
C ARG A 95 -12.04 2.73 1.56
N ILE A 96 -11.43 2.07 2.55
CA ILE A 96 -12.11 1.63 3.78
C ILE A 96 -12.73 2.85 4.49
N THR A 97 -11.92 3.88 4.75
CA THR A 97 -12.35 5.11 5.43
C THR A 97 -13.43 5.88 4.66
N ALA A 98 -13.34 5.94 3.34
CA ALA A 98 -14.35 6.60 2.54
C ALA A 98 -15.67 5.83 2.52
N ILE A 99 -15.64 4.50 2.45
CA ILE A 99 -16.83 3.64 2.54
C ILE A 99 -17.47 3.77 3.92
N GLU A 100 -16.67 3.83 5.00
CA GLU A 100 -17.16 4.13 6.35
C GLU A 100 -17.93 5.46 6.41
N LYS A 101 -17.38 6.52 5.80
CA LYS A 101 -18.02 7.85 5.82
C LYS A 101 -19.17 8.00 4.83
N LYS A 102 -19.13 7.25 3.73
CA LYS A 102 -20.04 7.39 2.60
C LYS A 102 -20.30 6.00 1.97
N PRO A 103 -21.17 5.17 2.58
CA PRO A 103 -21.37 3.78 2.18
C PRO A 103 -21.75 3.57 0.71
N GLU A 104 -22.46 4.52 0.10
CA GLU A 104 -22.85 4.46 -1.32
C GLU A 104 -21.67 4.45 -2.29
N LEU A 105 -20.47 4.82 -1.83
CA LEU A 105 -19.25 4.69 -2.61
C LEU A 105 -18.85 3.23 -2.86
N ILE A 106 -19.46 2.26 -2.16
CA ILE A 106 -19.27 0.84 -2.48
C ILE A 106 -19.60 0.53 -3.94
N HIS A 107 -20.61 1.19 -4.50
CA HIS A 107 -20.99 1.01 -5.89
C HIS A 107 -19.95 1.59 -6.85
N ASP A 108 -19.36 2.74 -6.52
CA ASP A 108 -18.24 3.32 -7.28
C ASP A 108 -17.00 2.40 -7.21
N TYR A 109 -16.73 1.80 -6.05
CA TYR A 109 -15.61 0.85 -5.89
C TYR A 109 -15.79 -0.41 -6.75
N LEU A 110 -16.98 -1.02 -6.74
CA LEU A 110 -17.26 -2.24 -7.49
C LEU A 110 -17.23 -2.00 -9.02
N VAL A 111 -17.80 -0.89 -9.50
CA VAL A 111 -17.84 -0.59 -10.93
C VAL A 111 -16.49 -0.09 -11.48
N GLN A 112 -15.57 0.32 -10.60
CA GLN A 112 -14.24 0.78 -10.99
C GLN A 112 -13.46 -0.29 -11.75
N ASP A 113 -13.63 -1.57 -11.41
CA ASP A 113 -12.99 -2.67 -12.16
C ASP A 113 -13.45 -2.68 -13.62
N VAL A 114 -14.76 -2.57 -13.85
CA VAL A 114 -15.35 -2.54 -15.20
C VAL A 114 -14.79 -1.37 -16.02
N LEU A 115 -14.70 -0.18 -15.43
CA LEU A 115 -14.09 0.99 -16.07
C LEU A 115 -12.62 0.73 -16.45
N ASN A 116 -11.84 0.18 -15.51
CA ASN A 116 -10.42 -0.08 -15.70
C ASN A 116 -10.18 -1.14 -16.78
N ARG A 117 -10.89 -2.27 -16.72
CA ARG A 117 -10.81 -3.36 -17.70
C ARG A 117 -11.16 -2.86 -19.10
N LYS A 118 -12.28 -2.15 -19.24
CA LYS A 118 -12.71 -1.59 -20.53
C LYS A 118 -11.63 -0.66 -21.12
N LYS A 119 -11.05 0.20 -20.29
CA LYS A 119 -9.98 1.11 -20.70
C LYS A 119 -8.74 0.33 -21.17
N LEU A 120 -8.25 -0.62 -20.38
CA LEU A 120 -7.06 -1.42 -20.71
C LEU A 120 -7.26 -2.23 -22.01
N LEU A 121 -8.44 -2.81 -22.22
CA LEU A 121 -8.77 -3.52 -23.46
C LEU A 121 -8.82 -2.56 -24.66
N GLY A 122 -9.35 -1.35 -24.47
CA GLY A 122 -9.31 -0.29 -25.48
C GLY A 122 -7.88 0.13 -25.83
N ASP A 123 -7.02 0.27 -24.81
CA ASP A 123 -5.59 0.59 -25.00
C ASP A 123 -4.87 -0.54 -25.76
N VAL A 124 -5.23 -1.81 -25.52
CA VAL A 124 -4.72 -2.96 -26.27
C VAL A 124 -5.09 -2.87 -27.75
N LEU A 125 -6.36 -2.62 -28.10
CA LEU A 125 -6.76 -2.46 -29.50
C LEU A 125 -6.09 -1.26 -30.16
N SER A 126 -6.01 -0.14 -29.43
CA SER A 126 -5.34 1.08 -29.89
C SER A 126 -3.86 0.83 -30.20
N PHE A 127 -3.15 0.10 -29.32
CA PHE A 127 -1.74 -0.23 -29.52
C PHE A 127 -1.51 -1.17 -30.71
N ARG A 128 -2.51 -1.99 -31.05
CA ARG A 128 -2.47 -2.96 -32.14
C ARG A 128 -2.93 -2.40 -33.48
N SER A 129 -3.42 -1.15 -33.54
CA SER A 129 -4.00 -0.58 -34.77
C SER A 129 -3.03 -0.58 -35.95
N ASP A 130 -1.74 -0.43 -35.64
CA ASP A 130 -0.67 -0.29 -36.63
C ASP A 130 0.09 -1.61 -36.87
N TRP A 131 -0.35 -2.71 -36.24
CA TRP A 131 0.30 -4.00 -36.38
C TRP A 131 -0.02 -4.64 -37.72
N GLY A 132 1.00 -5.17 -38.40
CA GLY A 132 0.83 -5.96 -39.60
C GLY A 132 0.10 -7.29 -39.34
N PRO A 133 -0.52 -7.89 -40.36
CA PRO A 133 -1.33 -9.11 -40.23
C PRO A 133 -0.56 -10.32 -39.69
N GLU A 134 0.76 -10.32 -39.83
CA GLU A 134 1.68 -11.35 -39.34
C GLU A 134 1.94 -11.29 -37.83
N THR A 135 1.61 -10.18 -37.16
CA THR A 135 1.84 -10.03 -35.72
C THR A 135 0.77 -10.80 -34.94
N PRO A 136 1.14 -11.79 -34.10
CA PRO A 136 0.17 -12.55 -33.33
C PRO A 136 -0.63 -11.67 -32.38
N ARG A 137 -1.95 -11.86 -32.38
CA ARG A 137 -2.88 -11.20 -31.46
C ARG A 137 -3.32 -12.22 -30.42
N ASP A 138 -2.91 -12.00 -29.17
CA ASP A 138 -3.31 -12.83 -28.03
C ASP A 138 -3.71 -11.92 -26.85
N PRO A 139 -4.99 -11.90 -26.43
CA PRO A 139 -6.13 -12.56 -27.08
C PRO A 139 -6.45 -11.96 -28.46
N PRO A 140 -7.22 -12.66 -29.32
CA PRO A 140 -7.74 -12.13 -30.59
C PRO A 140 -8.53 -10.82 -30.43
N ASP A 141 -8.50 -9.94 -31.45
CA ASP A 141 -9.14 -8.61 -31.35
C ASP A 141 -10.67 -8.69 -31.24
N ASP A 142 -11.32 -9.69 -31.84
CA ASP A 142 -12.76 -9.94 -31.72
C ASP A 142 -13.18 -10.34 -30.30
N GLU A 143 -12.35 -11.14 -29.61
CA GLU A 143 -12.53 -11.44 -28.18
C GLU A 143 -12.37 -10.19 -27.31
N VAL A 144 -11.39 -9.34 -27.62
CA VAL A 144 -11.17 -8.07 -26.92
C VAL A 144 -12.36 -7.13 -27.13
N GLU A 145 -12.86 -7.00 -28.35
CA GLU A 145 -14.05 -6.20 -28.65
C GLU A 145 -15.30 -6.72 -27.95
N GLU A 146 -15.49 -8.04 -27.87
CA GLU A 146 -16.62 -8.63 -27.15
C GLU A 146 -16.54 -8.32 -25.65
N ALA A 147 -15.34 -8.43 -25.06
CA ALA A 147 -15.13 -8.05 -23.67
C ALA A 147 -15.39 -6.54 -23.42
N ILE A 148 -15.05 -5.67 -24.36
CA ILE A 148 -15.38 -4.23 -24.31
C ILE A 148 -16.90 -4.01 -24.38
N ARG A 149 -17.62 -4.74 -25.25
CA ARG A 149 -19.08 -4.68 -25.36
C ARG A 149 -19.75 -5.15 -24.07
N ALA A 150 -19.30 -6.25 -23.49
CA ALA A 150 -19.79 -6.75 -22.20
C ALA A 150 -19.58 -5.71 -21.08
N ALA A 151 -18.38 -5.13 -20.99
CA ALA A 151 -18.10 -4.09 -20.01
C ALA A 151 -18.98 -2.84 -20.23
N GLN A 152 -19.28 -2.47 -21.48
CA GLN A 152 -20.20 -1.36 -21.77
C GLN A 152 -21.64 -1.69 -21.30
N ALA A 153 -22.11 -2.92 -21.49
CA ALA A 153 -23.42 -3.35 -20.99
C ALA A 153 -23.52 -3.26 -19.47
N ASP A 154 -22.47 -3.66 -18.74
CA ASP A 154 -22.38 -3.53 -17.28
C ASP A 154 -22.48 -2.05 -16.83
N LEU A 155 -21.80 -1.15 -17.54
CA LEU A 155 -21.85 0.29 -17.26
C LEU A 155 -23.23 0.90 -17.56
N ASP A 156 -23.90 0.44 -18.61
CA ASP A 156 -25.27 0.85 -18.92
C ASP A 156 -26.26 0.34 -17.85
N ALA A 157 -26.10 -0.90 -17.38
CA ALA A 157 -26.88 -1.45 -16.27
C ALA A 157 -26.67 -0.66 -14.97
N PHE A 158 -25.42 -0.29 -14.65
CA PHE A 158 -25.11 0.61 -13.54
C PHE A 158 -25.85 1.93 -13.67
N ARG A 159 -25.79 2.57 -14.85
CA ARG A 159 -26.49 3.85 -15.09
C ARG A 159 -27.99 3.73 -14.88
N ASN A 160 -28.60 2.66 -15.38
CA ASN A 160 -30.04 2.43 -15.25
C ASN A 160 -30.44 2.19 -13.79
N THR A 161 -29.60 1.52 -13.01
CA THR A 161 -29.85 1.20 -11.60
C THR A 161 -29.65 2.41 -10.69
N HIS A 162 -28.60 3.19 -10.91
CA HIS A 162 -28.18 4.27 -10.01
C HIS A 162 -28.50 5.68 -10.51
N GLY A 163 -29.09 5.82 -11.71
CA GLY A 163 -29.50 7.11 -12.29
C GLY A 163 -28.33 8.03 -12.65
N ARG A 164 -27.09 7.52 -12.70
CA ARG A 164 -25.88 8.29 -12.98
C ARG A 164 -24.83 7.42 -13.68
N ASN A 165 -23.93 8.06 -14.42
CA ASN A 165 -22.78 7.35 -14.98
C ASN A 165 -21.82 6.89 -13.87
N ALA A 166 -21.20 5.73 -14.10
CA ALA A 166 -20.03 5.32 -13.34
C ALA A 166 -18.91 6.33 -13.54
N ARG A 167 -18.13 6.58 -12.50
CA ARG A 167 -17.01 7.53 -12.53
C ARG A 167 -15.77 6.89 -11.95
N GLU A 168 -14.62 7.23 -12.53
CA GLU A 168 -13.34 6.92 -11.91
C GLU A 168 -13.15 7.85 -10.70
N VAL A 169 -12.95 7.25 -9.52
CA VAL A 169 -12.69 8.01 -8.29
C VAL A 169 -11.20 7.90 -7.97
N LYS A 170 -10.50 9.05 -7.97
CA LYS A 170 -9.05 9.05 -7.73
C LYS A 170 -8.75 8.73 -6.28
N THR A 171 -7.60 8.10 -6.00
CA THR A 171 -7.17 7.78 -4.63
C THR A 171 -7.24 8.97 -3.67
N PHE A 172 -6.91 10.19 -4.14
CA PHE A 172 -6.99 11.37 -3.29
C PHE A 172 -8.44 11.79 -2.98
N ASP A 173 -9.38 11.59 -3.91
CA ASP A 173 -10.81 11.86 -3.67
C ASP A 173 -11.38 10.88 -2.64
N TRP A 174 -10.95 9.61 -2.70
CA TRP A 174 -11.22 8.62 -1.65
C TRP A 174 -10.69 9.10 -0.30
N ALA A 175 -9.41 9.50 -0.25
CA ALA A 175 -8.76 9.93 0.99
C ALA A 175 -9.38 11.21 1.58
N GLN A 176 -9.83 12.13 0.73
CA GLN A 176 -10.57 13.33 1.15
C GLN A 176 -11.91 12.95 1.76
N THR A 177 -12.67 12.06 1.10
CA THR A 177 -13.97 11.61 1.61
C THR A 177 -13.84 10.87 2.94
N GLY A 178 -12.82 10.02 3.07
CA GLY A 178 -12.50 9.30 4.31
C GLY A 178 -11.84 10.16 5.40
N GLY A 179 -11.52 11.42 5.13
CA GLY A 179 -10.89 12.32 6.11
C GLY A 179 -9.41 12.03 6.38
N VAL A 180 -8.76 11.18 5.59
CA VAL A 180 -7.37 10.74 5.78
C VAL A 180 -6.39 11.37 4.78
N ALA A 181 -6.81 12.31 3.94
CA ALA A 181 -5.93 12.96 2.96
C ALA A 181 -4.64 13.55 3.57
N HIS A 182 -4.76 14.17 4.75
CA HIS A 182 -3.63 14.74 5.49
C HIS A 182 -2.62 13.69 5.96
N LEU A 183 -3.09 12.46 6.20
CA LEU A 183 -2.26 11.33 6.62
C LEU A 183 -1.48 10.73 5.45
N LEU A 184 -2.00 10.83 4.22
CA LEU A 184 -1.44 10.14 3.06
C LEU A 184 -0.60 11.04 2.14
N LEU A 185 -0.95 12.32 1.97
CA LEU A 185 -0.48 13.14 0.84
C LEU A 185 1.05 13.09 0.62
N GLY A 186 1.85 13.37 1.65
CA GLY A 186 3.31 13.43 1.53
C GLY A 186 3.93 12.09 1.16
N ARG A 187 3.64 11.04 1.94
CA ARG A 187 4.16 9.68 1.70
C ARG A 187 3.62 9.09 0.40
N PHE A 188 2.38 9.40 0.01
CA PHE A 188 1.77 8.92 -1.23
C PHE A 188 2.50 9.43 -2.47
N VAL A 189 2.85 10.72 -2.50
CA VAL A 189 3.64 11.30 -3.60
C VAL A 189 5.02 10.65 -3.68
N MET A 190 5.70 10.50 -2.53
CA MET A 190 7.03 9.86 -2.49
C MET A 190 7.00 8.41 -2.95
N ALA A 191 6.02 7.63 -2.48
CA ALA A 191 5.88 6.22 -2.85
C ALA A 191 5.44 6.04 -4.31
N SER A 192 4.61 6.95 -4.83
CA SER A 192 4.21 6.93 -6.25
C SER A 192 5.40 7.18 -7.17
N GLU A 193 6.25 8.15 -6.83
CA GLU A 193 7.47 8.43 -7.58
C GLU A 193 8.45 7.26 -7.55
N ALA A 194 8.60 6.59 -6.40
CA ALA A 194 9.51 5.45 -6.24
C ALA A 194 9.13 4.24 -7.12
N LEU A 195 7.85 4.09 -7.46
CA LEU A 195 7.35 3.03 -8.34
C LEU A 195 7.59 3.30 -9.83
N HIS A 196 7.81 4.55 -10.19
CA HIS A 196 8.35 4.88 -11.51
C HIS A 196 9.88 4.71 -11.42
N PHE A 197 10.49 4.09 -12.43
CA PHE A 197 11.96 3.94 -12.51
C PHE A 197 12.64 5.28 -12.77
N SER A 198 12.40 6.27 -11.92
CA SER A 198 12.94 7.62 -12.04
C SER A 198 14.37 7.66 -11.52
N PRO A 199 15.24 8.54 -12.04
CA PRO A 199 16.62 8.66 -11.55
C PRO A 199 16.71 8.90 -10.03
N LYS A 200 15.67 9.51 -9.44
CA LYS A 200 15.61 9.79 -8.00
C LYS A 200 15.47 8.52 -7.15
N SER A 201 14.83 7.46 -7.65
CA SER A 201 14.76 6.18 -6.93
C SER A 201 16.12 5.47 -6.89
N LEU A 202 16.96 5.65 -7.93
CA LEU A 202 18.31 5.12 -7.99
C LEU A 202 19.30 5.89 -7.09
N ALA A 203 19.06 7.17 -6.83
CA ALA A 203 19.94 8.01 -6.00
C ALA A 203 20.16 7.43 -4.60
N ARG A 204 19.17 6.74 -4.02
CA ARG A 204 19.29 6.08 -2.70
C ARG A 204 20.23 4.88 -2.69
N LEU A 205 20.53 4.32 -3.86
CA LEU A 205 21.48 3.23 -4.04
C LEU A 205 22.90 3.74 -4.26
N MET A 206 23.09 5.03 -4.56
CA MET A 206 24.39 5.60 -4.92
C MET A 206 25.03 6.30 -3.73
N VAL A 207 26.29 5.97 -3.45
CA VAL A 207 27.14 6.74 -2.52
C VAL A 207 28.16 7.47 -3.38
N ALA A 208 28.04 8.78 -3.48
CA ALA A 208 28.91 9.62 -4.30
C ALA A 208 29.63 10.67 -3.44
N GLU A 209 30.82 11.09 -3.90
CA GLU A 209 31.56 12.24 -3.39
C GLU A 209 31.74 13.22 -4.56
N GLY A 210 31.02 14.34 -4.53
CA GLY A 210 30.91 15.23 -5.69
C GLY A 210 30.30 14.50 -6.89
N GLU A 211 30.98 14.54 -8.03
CA GLU A 211 30.55 13.86 -9.27
C GLU A 211 31.03 12.39 -9.36
N HIS A 212 31.78 11.91 -8.37
CA HIS A 212 32.36 10.57 -8.39
C HIS A 212 31.54 9.58 -7.56
N LEU A 213 31.00 8.56 -8.23
CA LEU A 213 30.38 7.41 -7.56
C LEU A 213 31.46 6.60 -6.83
N GLN A 214 31.35 6.48 -5.51
CA GLN A 214 32.25 5.66 -4.71
C GLN A 214 31.80 4.19 -4.64
N ARG A 215 30.50 3.97 -4.39
CA ARG A 215 29.93 2.62 -4.30
C ARG A 215 28.43 2.61 -4.52
N ILE A 216 27.90 1.44 -4.89
CA ILE A 216 26.47 1.14 -4.89
C ILE A 216 26.13 0.43 -3.59
N ARG A 217 25.15 0.95 -2.85
CA ARG A 217 24.58 0.37 -1.64
C ARG A 217 23.56 -0.69 -2.03
N ILE A 218 23.73 -1.89 -1.50
CA ILE A 218 22.76 -2.99 -1.54
C ILE A 218 22.51 -3.40 -0.10
N GLY A 219 21.23 -3.46 0.30
CA GLY A 219 20.83 -3.84 1.65
C GLY A 219 19.87 -2.84 2.32
N PRO A 220 19.40 -3.17 3.53
CA PRO A 220 18.39 -2.40 4.24
C PRO A 220 18.79 -0.94 4.51
N GLU A 221 17.80 -0.05 4.47
CA GLU A 221 17.98 1.39 4.65
C GLU A 221 17.77 1.82 6.11
N ASP A 222 18.85 2.01 6.87
CA ASP A 222 18.81 2.41 8.30
C ASP A 222 18.04 3.72 8.57
N ALA A 223 18.15 4.70 7.67
CA ALA A 223 17.71 6.09 7.95
C ALA A 223 16.18 6.27 7.99
N ASP A 224 15.42 5.55 7.16
CA ASP A 224 13.96 5.74 6.96
C ASP A 224 13.17 4.48 7.40
N LEU A 225 13.84 3.43 7.89
CA LEU A 225 13.21 2.13 8.16
C LEU A 225 12.11 2.22 9.23
N ASP A 226 12.39 2.86 10.35
CA ASP A 226 11.39 3.02 11.41
C ASP A 226 10.20 3.86 10.94
N ASP A 227 10.45 4.96 10.23
CA ASP A 227 9.36 5.85 9.80
C ASP A 227 8.49 5.17 8.75
N LEU A 228 9.10 4.42 7.81
CA LEU A 228 8.39 3.56 6.86
C LEU A 228 7.47 2.55 7.59
N ILE A 229 8.01 1.85 8.59
CA ILE A 229 7.29 0.81 9.32
C ILE A 229 6.17 1.40 10.17
N LEU A 230 6.46 2.46 10.93
CA LEU A 230 5.51 3.08 11.85
C LEU A 230 4.39 3.81 11.09
N ASP A 231 4.69 4.51 10.00
CA ASP A 231 3.66 5.10 9.14
C ASP A 231 2.74 4.00 8.57
N ALA A 232 3.31 2.88 8.13
CA ALA A 232 2.53 1.74 7.66
C ALA A 232 1.64 1.13 8.77
N CYS A 233 2.15 1.02 10.00
CA CYS A 233 1.36 0.59 11.15
C CYS A 233 0.20 1.54 11.43
N LYS A 234 0.44 2.85 11.37
CA LYS A 234 -0.60 3.88 11.53
C LYS A 234 -1.74 3.68 10.55
N TYR A 235 -1.44 3.38 9.27
CA TYR A 235 -2.47 3.11 8.28
C TYR A 235 -3.31 1.88 8.60
N VAL A 236 -2.69 0.83 9.14
CA VAL A 236 -3.41 -0.40 9.54
C VAL A 236 -4.27 -0.16 10.77
N PHE A 237 -3.79 0.57 11.79
CA PHE A 237 -4.62 0.92 12.95
C PHE A 237 -5.88 1.69 12.58
N VAL A 238 -5.75 2.70 11.70
CA VAL A 238 -6.92 3.44 11.21
C VAL A 238 -7.84 2.52 10.40
N GLY A 239 -7.29 1.62 9.58
CA GLY A 239 -8.08 0.63 8.84
C GLY A 239 -8.87 -0.32 9.75
N ILE A 240 -8.27 -0.80 10.83
CA ILE A 240 -8.95 -1.64 11.85
C ILE A 240 -10.11 -0.86 12.47
N GLN A 241 -9.87 0.37 12.93
CA GLN A 241 -10.91 1.20 13.53
C GLN A 241 -12.05 1.48 12.55
N SER A 242 -11.75 1.79 11.30
CA SER A 242 -12.75 2.03 10.27
C SER A 242 -13.58 0.79 9.97
N LEU A 243 -12.97 -0.39 9.87
CA LEU A 243 -13.72 -1.64 9.70
C LEU A 243 -14.61 -1.93 10.92
N ALA A 244 -14.09 -1.72 12.13
CA ALA A 244 -14.85 -1.88 13.36
C ALA A 244 -16.10 -0.98 13.37
N ASN A 245 -15.94 0.28 12.94
CA ASN A 245 -17.04 1.23 12.80
C ASN A 245 -18.08 0.78 11.76
N ILE A 246 -17.63 0.30 10.59
CA ILE A 246 -18.53 -0.19 9.52
C ILE A 246 -19.39 -1.36 10.04
N LEU A 247 -18.77 -2.31 10.73
CA LEU A 247 -19.44 -3.50 11.24
C LEU A 247 -20.11 -3.29 12.60
N SER A 248 -20.01 -2.08 13.17
CA SER A 248 -20.53 -1.75 14.50
C SER A 248 -20.04 -2.71 15.61
N VAL A 249 -18.74 -3.03 15.58
CA VAL A 249 -18.07 -3.87 16.58
C VAL A 249 -16.99 -3.08 17.31
N ASP A 250 -16.64 -3.53 18.51
CA ASP A 250 -15.55 -2.94 19.27
C ASP A 250 -14.19 -3.42 18.76
N VAL A 251 -13.19 -2.53 18.84
CA VAL A 251 -11.79 -2.90 18.63
C VAL A 251 -11.30 -3.66 19.86
N ALA A 252 -10.63 -4.80 19.65
CA ALA A 252 -10.13 -5.63 20.73
C ALA A 252 -9.09 -4.90 21.63
N ASP A 253 -9.14 -5.18 22.93
CA ASP A 253 -8.28 -4.54 23.94
C ASP A 253 -6.77 -4.70 23.66
N ASP A 254 -6.38 -5.82 23.05
CA ASP A 254 -4.98 -6.09 22.70
C ASP A 254 -4.48 -5.17 21.57
N ILE A 255 -5.35 -4.80 20.63
CA ILE A 255 -5.07 -3.80 19.59
C ILE A 255 -4.99 -2.40 20.22
N ALA A 256 -5.87 -2.07 21.17
CA ALA A 256 -5.83 -0.78 21.87
C ALA A 256 -4.55 -0.61 22.72
N GLU A 257 -4.11 -1.67 23.43
CA GLU A 257 -2.82 -1.70 24.12
C GLU A 257 -1.65 -1.55 23.14
N LEU A 258 -1.69 -2.27 22.01
CA LEU A 258 -0.66 -2.16 21.00
C LEU A 258 -0.59 -0.75 20.39
N TYR A 259 -1.74 -0.09 20.20
CA TYR A 259 -1.79 1.29 19.73
C TYR A 259 -1.11 2.25 20.71
N ARG A 260 -1.29 2.08 22.03
CA ARG A 260 -0.58 2.88 23.03
C ARG A 260 0.93 2.71 22.97
N ARG A 261 1.41 1.47 22.78
CA ARG A 261 2.84 1.18 22.57
C ARG A 261 3.37 1.84 21.29
N PHE A 262 2.59 1.76 20.20
CA PHE A 262 2.89 2.42 18.94
C PHE A 262 3.00 3.95 19.11
N ASP A 263 2.02 4.57 19.76
CA ASP A 263 1.95 6.03 19.92
C ASP A 263 3.12 6.57 20.77
N GLN A 264 3.49 5.86 21.83
CA GLN A 264 4.68 6.16 22.63
C GLN A 264 5.96 6.11 21.79
N CYS A 265 6.12 5.05 20.98
CA CYS A 265 7.28 4.88 20.10
C CYS A 265 7.35 5.97 19.03
N HIS A 266 6.22 6.26 18.38
CA HIS A 266 6.11 7.27 17.34
C HIS A 266 6.36 8.68 17.90
N THR A 267 5.79 9.02 19.04
CA THR A 267 5.97 10.32 19.71
C THR A 267 7.41 10.54 20.15
N ALA A 268 8.03 9.54 20.80
CA ALA A 268 9.43 9.64 21.24
C ALA A 268 10.39 9.91 20.06
N ARG A 269 10.10 9.35 18.88
CA ARG A 269 10.87 9.62 17.66
C ARG A 269 10.64 11.04 17.13
N ALA A 270 9.40 11.50 17.08
CA ALA A 270 9.08 12.85 16.67
C ALA A 270 9.77 13.88 17.57
N GLU A 271 9.76 13.66 18.89
CA GLU A 271 10.46 14.49 19.87
C GLU A 271 11.99 14.47 19.68
N ALA A 272 12.57 13.29 19.43
CA ALA A 272 14.01 13.17 19.15
C ALA A 272 14.41 13.93 17.87
N ALA A 273 13.58 13.92 16.83
CA ALA A 273 13.82 14.67 15.60
C ALA A 273 13.76 16.20 15.81
N LEU A 274 12.85 16.68 16.67
CA LEU A 274 12.74 18.09 17.04
C LEU A 274 13.85 18.55 17.99
N GLY A 275 14.27 17.67 18.91
CA GLY A 275 15.34 17.93 19.88
C GLY A 275 16.76 17.83 19.31
N ALA A 276 16.94 17.26 18.11
CA ALA A 276 18.22 17.13 17.42
C ALA A 276 18.57 18.31 16.49
N ALA A 277 17.75 19.37 16.45
CA ALA A 277 18.11 20.58 15.71
C ALA A 277 19.42 21.18 16.27
N PRO A 278 20.45 21.46 15.45
CA PRO A 278 21.61 22.19 15.93
C PRO A 278 21.14 23.58 16.37
N ARG A 279 21.52 23.98 17.60
CA ARG A 279 21.62 25.41 17.90
C ARG A 279 22.64 25.99 16.92
N GLU A 280 22.23 27.07 16.26
CA GLU A 280 22.97 27.84 15.25
C GLU A 280 24.48 27.92 15.48
#